data_AF-A0A6M3J9B2-F1
#
_entry.id   AF-A0A6M3J9B2-F1
#
_cell.length_a   1.000
_cell.length_b   1.000
_cell.length_c   1.000
_cell.angle_alpha   90.00
_cell.angle_beta   90.00
_cell.angle_gamma   90.00
#
_symmetry.space_group_name_H-M   'P 1'
#
loop_
_entity.id
_entity.type
_entity.pdbx_description
1 polymer ?
#
loop_
_entity_poly.entity_id
_entity_poly.type
_entity_poly.pdbx_seq_one_letter_code
_entity_poly.pdbx_strand_id
1 'polypeptide(L)'
;MQTVISGQQGGIRCEGCRQIFKPTRPNQSHCRPSCRVKAFTRRRGAEAASLPWDEPETQTARVAAYFLARPGRWIPGTDLVKLGYGGWRTEISRLRHEPWNLPIGKPRYVTVELANGKRVRISEYRLDV
;
A
#
# COMPACT_ATOMS: atom_id res chain seq x y z
N MET A 1 1.16 42.91 -15.85
CA MET A 1 0.32 41.87 -15.23
C MET A 1 1.15 40.60 -15.10
N GLN A 2 1.68 40.31 -13.91
CA GLN A 2 2.36 39.04 -13.62
C GLN A 2 1.72 38.47 -12.36
N THR A 3 1.07 37.32 -12.53
CA THR A 3 0.44 36.56 -11.46
C THR A 3 1.53 35.81 -10.70
N VAL A 4 1.81 36.23 -9.46
CA VAL A 4 2.77 35.55 -8.59
C VAL A 4 2.06 34.32 -7.99
N ILE A 5 2.40 33.14 -8.52
CA ILE A 5 1.94 31.86 -7.99
C ILE A 5 2.53 31.70 -6.58
N SER A 6 1.67 31.78 -5.57
CA SER A 6 2.05 31.63 -4.17
C SER A 6 2.60 30.22 -3.93
N GLY A 7 3.81 30.16 -3.37
CA GLY A 7 4.57 28.94 -3.17
C GLY A 7 3.83 27.90 -2.32
N GLN A 8 3.82 26.67 -2.83
CA GLN A 8 3.39 25.48 -2.10
C GLN A 8 4.20 25.34 -0.80
N GLN A 9 3.49 25.42 0.33
CA GLN A 9 4.09 25.28 1.64
C GLN A 9 4.35 23.78 1.94
N GLY A 10 5.62 23.37 1.90
CA GLY A 10 6.07 22.03 2.32
C GLY A 10 5.92 21.83 3.84
N GLY A 11 4.76 21.31 4.27
CA GLY A 11 4.48 20.93 5.65
C GLY A 11 3.91 19.51 5.74
N ILE A 12 4.03 18.89 6.90
CA ILE A 12 3.47 17.57 7.20
C ILE A 12 2.05 17.76 7.74
N ARG A 13 1.08 17.01 7.23
CA ARG A 13 -0.29 17.01 7.76
C ARG A 13 -0.37 16.03 8.92
N CYS A 14 -0.89 16.48 10.06
CA CYS A 14 -1.12 15.61 11.20
C CYS A 14 -2.39 14.79 11.05
N GLU A 15 -2.34 13.48 11.31
CA GLU A 15 -3.52 12.60 11.25
C GLU A 15 -4.56 12.91 12.34
N GLY A 16 -4.12 13.31 13.54
CA GLY A 16 -5.04 13.64 14.64
C GLY A 16 -5.67 15.02 14.51
N CYS A 17 -4.83 16.04 14.33
CA CYS A 17 -5.27 17.45 14.36
C CYS A 17 -5.64 18.00 12.96
N ARG A 18 -5.36 17.26 11.88
CA ARG A 18 -5.49 17.63 10.45
C ARG A 18 -4.80 18.92 10.02
N GLN A 19 -4.12 19.62 10.92
CA GLN A 19 -3.35 20.82 10.64
C GLN A 19 -2.04 20.46 9.93
N ILE A 20 -1.64 21.36 9.03
CA ILE A 20 -0.34 21.32 8.38
C ILE A 20 0.65 22.00 9.32
N PHE A 21 1.73 21.30 9.67
CA PHE A 21 2.80 21.86 10.48
C PHE A 21 4.15 21.58 9.85
N LYS A 22 5.12 22.46 10.10
CA LYS A 22 6.51 22.24 9.69
C LYS A 22 7.26 21.67 10.89
N PRO A 23 7.79 20.44 10.84
CA PRO A 23 8.56 19.90 11.94
C PRO A 23 9.82 20.75 12.13
N THR A 24 10.00 21.29 13.33
CA THR A 24 11.18 22.09 13.68
C THR A 24 12.35 21.20 14.11
N ARG A 25 12.09 19.92 14.41
CA ARG A 25 13.08 18.93 14.84
C ARG A 25 12.92 17.63 14.04
N PRO A 26 14.02 16.93 13.71
CA PRO A 26 13.97 15.70 12.90
C PRO A 26 13.19 14.55 13.56
N ASN A 27 13.06 14.56 14.89
CA ASN A 27 12.35 13.53 15.67
C ASN A 27 11.00 14.03 16.24
N GLN A 28 10.43 15.11 15.69
CA GLN A 28 9.16 15.67 16.15
C GLN A 28 7.96 14.77 15.84
N SER A 29 7.58 13.95 16.82
CA SER A 29 6.51 12.95 16.65
C SER A 29 5.10 13.50 16.68
N HIS A 30 4.89 14.79 16.94
CA HIS A 30 3.57 15.38 17.16
C HIS A 30 3.45 16.76 16.52
N CYS A 31 2.24 17.11 16.03
CA CYS A 31 1.98 18.43 15.43
C CYS A 31 2.14 19.59 16.42
N ARG A 32 1.82 19.32 17.69
CA ARG A 32 1.91 20.24 18.83
C ARG A 32 2.03 19.43 20.12
N PRO A 33 2.49 20.02 21.25
CA PRO A 33 2.64 19.31 22.53
C PRO A 33 1.36 18.63 23.04
N SER A 34 0.18 19.18 22.71
CA SER A 34 -1.12 18.62 23.09
C SER A 34 -1.67 17.56 22.11
N CYS A 35 -0.98 17.29 21.00
CA CYS A 35 -1.43 16.28 20.04
C CYS A 35 -0.98 14.89 20.50
N ARG A 36 -1.95 14.02 20.80
CA ARG A 36 -1.71 12.63 21.23
C ARG A 36 -1.52 11.64 20.08
N VAL A 37 -1.64 12.10 18.83
CA VAL A 37 -1.45 11.27 17.63
C VAL A 37 -0.02 11.44 17.14
N LYS A 38 0.71 10.33 16.94
CA LYS A 38 2.07 10.35 16.39
C LYS A 38 1.99 10.72 14.91
N ALA A 39 2.41 11.92 14.55
CA ALA A 39 2.34 12.50 13.21
C ALA A 39 3.43 11.99 12.24
N PHE A 40 4.23 10.98 12.62
CA PHE A 40 5.23 10.43 11.71
C PHE A 40 4.70 9.23 10.94
N THR A 41 4.51 9.43 9.64
CA THR A 41 4.83 8.39 8.67
C THR A 41 5.43 9.05 7.43
N ARG A 42 6.76 9.01 7.34
CA ARG A 42 7.49 8.73 6.09
C ARG A 42 8.98 8.74 6.42
N ARG A 43 9.54 7.55 6.64
CA ARG A 43 10.94 7.35 6.26
C ARG A 43 10.99 7.55 4.74
N ARG A 44 11.66 8.61 4.30
CA ARG A 44 12.18 8.74 2.94
C ARG A 44 13.12 7.56 2.70
N GLY A 45 12.82 6.76 1.71
CA GLY A 45 13.71 5.72 1.20
C GLY A 45 13.27 5.33 -0.20
N ALA A 46 14.06 5.79 -1.17
CA ALA A 46 14.05 5.43 -2.59
C ALA A 46 12.74 5.71 -3.36
N GLU A 47 12.76 6.81 -4.11
CA GLU A 47 12.64 6.78 -5.58
C GLU A 47 12.01 5.50 -6.16
N ALA A 48 10.74 5.26 -5.83
CA ALA A 48 9.92 4.26 -6.51
C ALA A 48 9.33 4.98 -7.73
N ALA A 49 9.88 4.64 -8.89
CA ALA A 49 9.40 5.03 -10.21
C ALA A 49 7.88 5.17 -10.22
N SER A 50 7.43 6.34 -10.64
CA SER A 50 6.03 6.73 -10.80
C SER A 50 5.23 5.63 -11.49
N LEU A 51 4.41 4.89 -10.73
CA LEU A 51 3.32 4.11 -11.29
C LEU A 51 2.08 5.00 -11.36
N PRO A 52 1.42 5.12 -12.52
CA PRO A 52 0.39 6.14 -12.75
C PRO A 52 -0.98 5.65 -12.30
N TRP A 53 -1.23 5.54 -11.00
CA TRP A 53 -2.58 5.33 -10.45
C TRP A 53 -2.64 5.99 -9.06
N ASP A 54 -3.71 6.73 -8.74
CA ASP A 54 -3.99 7.27 -7.40
C ASP A 54 -3.60 6.23 -6.33
N GLU A 55 -2.60 6.51 -5.50
CA GLU A 55 -2.05 5.51 -4.58
C GLU A 55 -3.17 5.06 -3.61
N PRO A 56 -3.54 3.77 -3.59
CA PRO A 56 -4.55 3.31 -2.66
C PRO A 56 -4.04 3.52 -1.22
N GLU A 57 -4.85 4.23 -0.41
CA GLU A 57 -4.46 4.73 0.92
C GLU A 57 -4.06 3.61 1.90
N THR A 58 -4.52 2.37 1.66
CA THR A 58 -4.26 1.21 2.51
C THR A 58 -3.67 0.04 1.73
N GLN A 59 -2.95 -0.85 2.44
CA GLN A 59 -2.42 -2.09 1.86
C GLN A 59 -3.55 -2.94 1.25
N THR A 60 -4.70 -3.03 1.92
CA THR A 60 -5.88 -3.75 1.41
C THR A 60 -6.33 -3.19 0.07
N ALA A 61 -6.43 -1.86 -0.04
CA ALA A 61 -6.84 -1.20 -1.27
C ALA A 61 -5.82 -1.42 -2.41
N ARG A 62 -4.51 -1.49 -2.10
CA ARG A 62 -3.47 -1.83 -3.08
C ARG A 62 -3.63 -3.25 -3.61
N VAL A 63 -3.89 -4.21 -2.73
CA VAL A 63 -4.16 -5.59 -3.12
C VAL A 63 -5.47 -5.68 -3.92
N ALA A 64 -6.53 -4.97 -3.50
CA ALA A 64 -7.80 -4.89 -4.23
C ALA A 64 -7.61 -4.38 -5.67
N ALA A 65 -6.95 -3.23 -5.82
CA ALA A 65 -6.65 -2.65 -7.12
C ALA A 65 -5.81 -3.60 -8.00
N TYR A 66 -4.89 -4.35 -7.39
CA TYR A 66 -4.06 -5.32 -8.10
C TYR A 66 -4.88 -6.47 -8.70
N PHE A 67 -5.87 -6.99 -7.97
CA PHE A 67 -6.80 -8.01 -8.45
C PHE A 67 -7.78 -7.44 -9.48
N LEU A 68 -8.37 -6.28 -9.22
CA LEU A 68 -9.35 -5.63 -10.10
C LEU A 68 -8.77 -5.27 -11.47
N ALA A 69 -7.49 -4.89 -11.53
CA ALA A 69 -6.80 -4.64 -12.80
C ALA A 69 -6.49 -5.95 -13.59
N ARG A 70 -6.74 -7.13 -13.02
CA ARG A 70 -6.36 -8.44 -13.58
C ARG A 70 -7.49 -9.48 -13.36
N PRO A 71 -8.73 -9.21 -13.82
CA PRO A 71 -9.85 -10.12 -13.62
C PRO A 71 -9.56 -11.50 -14.24
N GLY A 72 -9.96 -12.58 -13.56
CA GLY A 72 -9.79 -13.95 -14.03
C GLY A 72 -8.33 -14.47 -14.08
N ARG A 73 -7.33 -13.65 -13.75
CA ARG A 73 -5.92 -14.07 -13.78
C ARG A 73 -5.49 -14.69 -12.45
N TRP A 74 -4.76 -15.81 -12.53
CA TRP A 74 -4.04 -16.36 -11.38
C TRP A 74 -2.83 -15.49 -11.03
N ILE A 75 -2.81 -14.99 -9.81
CA ILE A 75 -1.78 -14.11 -9.26
C ILE A 75 -0.99 -14.90 -8.21
N PRO A 76 0.34 -15.03 -8.38
CA PRO A 76 1.16 -15.72 -7.41
C PRO A 76 1.35 -14.85 -6.16
N GLY A 77 1.34 -15.49 -4.99
CA GLY A 77 1.51 -14.80 -3.70
C GLY A 77 2.85 -14.07 -3.60
N THR A 78 3.87 -14.49 -4.36
CA THR A 78 5.14 -13.78 -4.48
C THR A 78 5.02 -12.40 -5.12
N ASP A 79 4.04 -12.19 -6.02
CA ASP A 79 3.78 -10.87 -6.58
C ASP A 79 3.05 -9.97 -5.58
N LEU A 80 2.18 -10.55 -4.75
CA LEU A 80 1.48 -9.81 -3.69
C LEU A 80 2.42 -9.32 -2.59
N VAL A 81 3.52 -10.04 -2.32
CA VAL A 81 4.59 -9.59 -1.42
C VAL A 81 5.20 -8.26 -1.90
N LYS A 82 5.28 -8.04 -3.21
CA LYS A 82 5.85 -6.80 -3.78
C LYS A 82 4.97 -5.59 -3.55
N LEU A 83 3.69 -5.77 -3.20
CA LEU A 83 2.74 -4.68 -2.97
C LEU A 83 2.90 -4.01 -1.61
N GLY A 84 3.70 -4.55 -0.69
CA GLY A 84 3.96 -3.95 0.61
C GLY A 84 4.44 -4.93 1.69
N TYR A 85 4.83 -4.38 2.83
CA TYR A 85 5.40 -5.17 3.94
C TYR A 85 4.32 -5.89 4.76
N GLY A 86 4.33 -7.23 4.67
CA GLY A 86 3.68 -8.13 5.62
C GLY A 86 2.19 -8.37 5.39
N GLY A 87 1.74 -9.61 5.61
CA GLY A 87 0.32 -9.92 5.79
C GLY A 87 -0.56 -10.02 4.54
N TRP A 88 -0.02 -10.13 3.32
CA TRP A 88 -0.86 -10.17 2.10
C TRP A 88 -1.95 -11.27 2.13
N ARG A 89 -1.73 -12.38 2.84
CA ARG A 89 -2.78 -13.42 3.06
C ARG A 89 -3.96 -12.90 3.88
N THR A 90 -3.67 -12.10 4.91
CA THR A 90 -4.68 -11.39 5.71
C THR A 90 -5.44 -10.40 4.83
N GLU A 91 -4.75 -9.69 3.94
CA GLU A 91 -5.39 -8.75 3.03
C GLU A 91 -6.33 -9.46 2.04
N ILE A 92 -5.92 -10.59 1.46
CA ILE A 92 -6.84 -11.41 0.65
C ILE A 92 -8.07 -11.82 1.45
N SER A 93 -7.90 -12.21 2.73
CA SER A 93 -9.04 -12.53 3.57
C SER A 93 -9.96 -11.33 3.75
N ARG A 94 -9.42 -10.13 3.99
CA ARG A 94 -10.21 -8.89 4.11
C ARG A 94 -10.96 -8.54 2.83
N LEU A 95 -10.36 -8.78 1.66
CA LEU A 95 -11.00 -8.51 0.37
C LEU A 95 -12.30 -9.29 0.16
N ARG A 96 -12.46 -10.46 0.80
CA ARG A 96 -13.68 -11.27 0.73
C ARG A 96 -14.83 -10.74 1.58
N HIS A 97 -14.58 -9.73 2.39
CA HIS A 97 -15.57 -9.12 3.28
C HIS A 97 -15.80 -7.66 2.89
N GLU A 98 -16.80 -7.03 3.52
CA GLU A 98 -17.04 -5.60 3.38
C GLU A 98 -15.79 -4.77 3.74
N PRO A 99 -15.53 -3.66 3.04
CA PRO A 99 -16.34 -3.06 1.98
C PRO A 99 -16.08 -3.63 0.57
N TRP A 100 -15.11 -4.53 0.41
CA TRP A 100 -14.60 -4.92 -0.91
C TRP A 100 -15.43 -6.01 -1.58
N ASN A 101 -15.89 -7.00 -0.81
CA ASN A 101 -16.71 -8.13 -1.28
C ASN A 101 -16.19 -8.77 -2.59
N LEU A 102 -14.87 -8.84 -2.76
CA LEU A 102 -14.27 -9.40 -3.94
C LEU A 102 -14.35 -10.93 -3.89
N PRO A 103 -14.92 -11.59 -4.92
CA PRO A 103 -15.01 -13.05 -5.01
C PRO A 103 -13.63 -13.66 -5.32
N ILE A 104 -12.73 -13.66 -4.35
CA ILE A 104 -11.41 -14.31 -4.48
C ILE A 104 -11.52 -15.74 -3.99
N GLY A 105 -11.46 -16.69 -4.92
CA GLY A 105 -11.53 -18.12 -4.67
C GLY A 105 -10.45 -18.68 -3.73
N LYS A 106 -10.52 -19.98 -3.46
CA LYS A 106 -9.49 -20.70 -2.69
C LYS A 106 -8.15 -20.66 -3.44
N PRO A 107 -7.02 -20.55 -2.72
CA PRO A 107 -5.73 -20.61 -3.39
C PRO A 107 -5.54 -21.97 -4.05
N ARG A 108 -4.89 -21.96 -5.21
CA ARG A 108 -4.21 -23.15 -5.72
C ARG A 108 -2.73 -23.10 -5.35
N TYR A 109 -2.06 -24.24 -5.37
CA TYR A 109 -0.64 -24.30 -5.08
C TYR A 109 0.12 -24.86 -6.26
N VAL A 110 1.18 -24.17 -6.66
CA VAL A 110 2.03 -24.55 -7.77
C VAL A 110 3.45 -24.73 -7.24
N THR A 111 4.14 -25.77 -7.71
CA THR A 111 5.56 -25.97 -7.43
C THR A 111 6.35 -25.32 -8.55
N VAL A 112 7.19 -24.35 -8.21
CA VAL A 112 8.10 -23.66 -9.13
C VAL A 112 9.52 -24.01 -8.78
N GLU A 113 10.34 -24.18 -9.81
CA GLU A 113 11.79 -24.29 -9.67
C GLU A 113 12.41 -22.90 -9.78
N LEU A 114 13.18 -22.52 -8.77
CA LEU A 114 13.92 -21.27 -8.75
C LEU A 114 15.21 -21.43 -9.55
N ALA A 115 15.81 -20.30 -9.95
CA ALA A 115 17.06 -20.29 -10.73
C ALA A 115 18.24 -21.01 -10.05
N ASN A 116 18.18 -21.21 -8.72
CA ASN A 116 19.17 -21.97 -7.96
C ASN A 116 18.84 -23.48 -7.86
N GLY A 117 17.93 -24.00 -8.68
CA GLY A 117 17.48 -25.40 -8.67
C GLY A 117 16.57 -25.77 -7.49
N LYS A 118 16.26 -24.84 -6.59
CA LYS A 118 15.37 -25.11 -5.45
C LYS A 118 13.92 -25.12 -5.89
N ARG A 119 13.21 -26.18 -5.55
CA ARG A 119 11.75 -26.28 -5.75
C ARG A 119 11.02 -25.65 -4.57
N VAL A 120 10.14 -24.69 -4.84
CA VAL A 120 9.31 -24.02 -3.84
C VAL A 120 7.84 -24.11 -4.21
N ARG A 121 6.98 -24.28 -3.21
CA ARG A 121 5.53 -24.28 -3.39
C ARG A 121 5.01 -22.87 -3.18
N ILE A 122 4.44 -22.28 -4.21
CA ILE A 122 3.79 -20.96 -4.15
C ILE A 122 2.27 -21.14 -4.13
N SER A 123 1.59 -20.27 -3.40
CA SER A 123 0.13 -20.15 -3.43
C SER A 123 -0.26 -19.11 -4.46
N GLU A 124 -1.25 -19.41 -5.31
CA GLU A 124 -1.81 -18.49 -6.29
C GLU A 124 -3.30 -18.26 -6.04
N TYR A 125 -3.78 -17.06 -6.36
CA TYR A 125 -5.15 -16.61 -6.10
C TYR A 125 -5.73 -15.98 -7.36
N ARG A 126 -7.05 -16.03 -7.50
CA ARG A 126 -7.76 -15.47 -8.64
C ARG A 126 -8.99 -14.71 -8.16
N LEU A 127 -9.26 -13.57 -8.79
CA LEU A 127 -10.56 -12.90 -8.71
C LEU A 127 -11.50 -13.60 -9.70
N ASP A 128 -12.54 -14.24 -9.18
CA ASP A 128 -13.56 -14.92 -9.97
C ASP A 128 -14.55 -13.86 -10.47
N VAL A 129 -14.54 -13.59 -11.78
CA VAL A 129 -15.45 -12.64 -12.45
C VAL A 129 -16.56 -13.36 -13.18
#